data_AF-A0A7K3GF31-F1
#
_entry.id   AF-A0A7K3GF31-F1
#
_cell.length_a   1.000
_cell.length_b   1.000
_cell.length_c   1.000
_cell.angle_alpha   90.00
_cell.angle_beta   90.00
_cell.angle_gamma   90.00
#
_symmetry.space_group_name_H-M   'P 1'
#
loop_
_entity.id
_entity.type
_entity.pdbx_description
1 polymer ?
#
loop_
_entity_poly.entity_id
_entity_poly.type
_entity_poly.pdbx_seq_one_letter_code
_entity_poly.pdbx_strand_id
1 'polypeptide(L)'
;MRRRVATLVWRVVLAGGLVCGIGLLPWLTRTDPAYTVLKARSAEREPTPEVLADIRHQIGLDGGPLHVLGGWLGGLVRGDAGQSWISGGDVLPGVLQALGASLLLMALSLLVAAVTAGLVCARTLRLGARRRLDERRVGGAGSAVLASLPEFLVASVLATVVGVQLGWLPALGWYGFQWTVLPALALGLPAGAVLGRLLDDLLPGAFGEPWALAAAARGLTGRSIARQAVRRCVPALLPNLGLFVVGLTGGAVAVEQVFDIPGLGRTTLQAALAQDLPVLQAGTLALVLLAALATGATRLAARLLTGPALRDGALSSLHRPAAPARSLPPLLYAAVLAAVVGLGLARDPLALDTGQKLRAPSLDHPFGTDALGRDLLARVGHGALDTLLLASAITAAALLAGVLLGLVPRVSAPLVDTVNAVPPVLVALLVTAVAGSGAATPALAVGA
;
A
#
# COMPACT_ATOMS: atom_id res chain seq x y z
N MET A 1 -28.01 -12.41 18.63
CA MET A 1 -28.29 -12.57 17.18
C MET A 1 -28.51 -11.25 16.45
N ARG A 2 -29.41 -10.35 16.89
CA ARG A 2 -29.69 -9.05 16.23
C ARG A 2 -28.46 -8.21 15.85
N ARG A 3 -27.47 -8.04 16.74
CA ARG A 3 -26.23 -7.30 16.42
C ARG A 3 -25.38 -7.94 15.32
N ARG A 4 -25.28 -9.27 15.27
CA ARG A 4 -24.52 -9.99 14.22
C ARG A 4 -25.20 -9.89 12.85
N VAL A 5 -26.53 -9.99 12.83
CA VAL A 5 -27.33 -9.81 11.61
C VAL A 5 -27.17 -8.38 11.09
N ALA A 6 -27.29 -7.37 11.97
CA ALA A 6 -27.09 -5.97 11.59
C ALA A 6 -25.69 -5.71 11.01
N THR A 7 -24.62 -6.25 11.61
CA THR A 7 -23.25 -6.11 11.08
C THR A 7 -23.05 -6.80 9.74
N LEU A 8 -23.72 -7.94 9.51
CA LEU A 8 -23.62 -8.68 8.26
C LEU A 8 -24.35 -7.94 7.14
N VAL A 9 -25.59 -7.48 7.41
CA VAL A 9 -26.38 -6.67 6.48
C VAL A 9 -25.61 -5.40 6.10
N TRP A 10 -25.04 -4.69 7.08
CA TRP A 10 -24.22 -3.50 6.83
C TRP A 10 -23.06 -3.78 5.88
N ARG A 11 -22.31 -4.86 6.10
CA ARG A 11 -21.20 -5.27 5.22
C ARG A 11 -21.65 -5.61 3.81
N VAL A 12 -22.78 -6.32 3.67
CA VAL A 12 -23.35 -6.66 2.36
C VAL A 12 -23.79 -5.41 1.62
N VAL A 13 -24.46 -4.48 2.31
CA VAL A 13 -24.89 -3.20 1.74
C VAL A 13 -23.70 -2.39 1.25
N LEU A 14 -22.62 -2.32 2.03
CA LEU A 14 -21.42 -1.57 1.64
C LEU A 14 -20.64 -2.24 0.52
N ALA A 15 -20.48 -3.56 0.54
CA ALA A 15 -19.88 -4.29 -0.57
C ALA A 15 -20.70 -4.10 -1.85
N GLY A 16 -22.03 -4.19 -1.76
CA GLY A 16 -22.94 -3.91 -2.86
C GLY A 16 -22.82 -2.48 -3.37
N GLY A 17 -22.76 -1.50 -2.47
CA GLY A 17 -22.58 -0.08 -2.80
C GLY A 17 -21.24 0.18 -3.50
N LEU A 18 -20.15 -0.42 -3.04
CA LEU A 18 -18.83 -0.34 -3.68
C LEU A 18 -18.85 -0.95 -5.08
N VAL A 19 -19.41 -2.14 -5.24
CA VAL A 19 -19.54 -2.81 -6.54
C VAL A 19 -20.41 -2.00 -7.50
N CYS A 20 -21.52 -1.42 -7.01
CA CYS A 20 -22.36 -0.52 -7.80
C CYS A 20 -21.61 0.76 -8.19
N GLY A 21 -20.85 1.35 -7.26
CA GLY A 21 -20.02 2.52 -7.53
C GLY A 21 -18.96 2.26 -8.61
N ILE A 22 -18.31 1.09 -8.55
CA ILE A 22 -17.37 0.63 -9.59
C ILE A 22 -18.11 0.48 -10.94
N GLY A 23 -19.23 -0.25 -10.96
CA GLY A 23 -20.02 -0.45 -12.19
C GLY A 23 -20.57 0.85 -12.80
N LEU A 24 -20.84 1.86 -11.96
CA LEU A 24 -21.33 3.18 -12.36
C LEU A 24 -20.21 4.20 -12.62
N LEU A 25 -18.93 3.82 -12.57
CA LEU A 25 -17.80 4.72 -12.88
C LEU A 25 -18.00 5.55 -14.17
N PRO A 26 -18.51 4.99 -15.28
CA PRO A 26 -18.77 5.78 -16.50
C PRO A 26 -19.72 6.97 -16.32
N TRP A 27 -20.62 6.90 -15.35
CA TRP A 27 -21.58 7.97 -15.04
C TRP A 27 -21.11 8.87 -13.89
N LEU A 28 -20.18 8.40 -13.06
CA LEU A 28 -19.61 9.18 -11.95
C LEU A 28 -18.43 10.06 -12.39
N THR A 29 -17.84 9.75 -13.54
CA THR A 29 -16.68 10.46 -14.08
C THR A 29 -17.06 11.86 -14.53
N ARG A 30 -16.27 12.89 -14.17
CA ARG A 30 -16.52 14.29 -14.59
C ARG A 30 -16.26 14.51 -16.08
N THR A 31 -15.33 13.76 -16.64
CA THR A 31 -14.99 13.78 -18.06
C THR A 31 -15.94 12.86 -18.83
N ASP A 32 -16.48 13.32 -19.96
CA ASP A 32 -17.30 12.47 -20.82
C ASP A 32 -16.47 11.28 -21.35
N PRO A 33 -16.85 10.03 -21.04
CA PRO A 33 -16.14 8.85 -21.51
C PRO A 33 -15.99 8.82 -23.03
N ALA A 34 -17.01 9.22 -23.79
CA ALA A 34 -16.95 9.20 -25.26
C ALA A 34 -15.88 10.16 -25.80
N TYR A 35 -15.68 11.30 -25.14
CA TYR A 35 -14.60 12.22 -25.47
C TYR A 35 -13.22 11.60 -25.24
N THR A 36 -13.02 10.92 -24.11
CA THR A 36 -11.75 10.27 -23.79
C THR A 36 -11.41 9.15 -24.77
N VAL A 37 -12.41 8.35 -25.14
CA VAL A 37 -12.28 7.27 -26.13
C VAL A 37 -11.95 7.84 -27.51
N LEU A 38 -12.63 8.92 -27.93
CA LEU A 38 -12.34 9.60 -29.19
C LEU A 38 -10.88 10.06 -29.24
N LYS A 39 -10.41 10.75 -28.19
CA LYS A 39 -9.05 11.29 -28.15
C LYS A 39 -7.98 10.20 -28.03
N ALA A 40 -8.30 9.08 -27.37
CA ALA A 40 -7.40 7.93 -27.29
C ALA A 40 -7.27 7.19 -28.63
N ARG A 41 -8.38 7.01 -29.37
CA ARG A 41 -8.39 6.29 -30.67
C ARG A 41 -8.02 7.17 -31.86
N SER A 42 -8.27 8.48 -31.78
CA SER A 42 -8.09 9.43 -32.88
C SER A 42 -7.84 10.84 -32.34
N ALA A 43 -6.60 11.09 -31.89
CA ALA A 43 -6.21 12.34 -31.23
C ALA A 43 -6.55 13.61 -32.06
N GLU A 44 -6.39 13.53 -33.38
CA GLU A 44 -6.60 14.65 -34.31
C GLU A 44 -8.06 14.86 -34.70
N ARG A 45 -8.96 13.90 -34.43
CA ARG A 45 -10.36 14.01 -34.80
C ARG A 45 -11.07 15.03 -33.90
N GLU A 46 -11.88 15.90 -34.51
CA GLU A 46 -12.67 16.88 -33.80
C GLU A 46 -13.85 16.23 -33.06
N PRO A 47 -14.12 16.65 -31.81
CA PRO A 47 -15.21 16.11 -30.99
C PRO A 47 -16.55 16.74 -31.38
N THR A 48 -17.05 16.45 -32.59
CA THR A 48 -18.39 16.92 -32.97
C THR A 48 -19.48 16.17 -32.16
N PRO A 49 -20.62 16.80 -31.86
CA PRO A 49 -21.69 16.17 -31.07
C PRO A 49 -22.16 14.84 -31.65
N GLU A 50 -22.20 14.72 -32.98
CA GLU A 50 -22.62 13.50 -33.69
C GLU A 50 -21.62 12.37 -33.47
N VAL A 51 -20.31 12.65 -33.58
CA VAL A 51 -19.25 11.66 -33.37
C VAL A 51 -19.24 11.17 -31.93
N LEU A 52 -19.47 12.07 -30.96
CA LEU A 52 -19.55 11.69 -29.55
C LEU A 52 -20.80 10.84 -29.27
N ALA A 53 -21.95 11.17 -29.87
CA ALA A 53 -23.16 10.36 -29.74
C ALA A 53 -22.98 8.95 -30.32
N ASP A 54 -22.36 8.84 -31.50
CA ASP A 54 -22.03 7.55 -32.12
C ASP A 54 -21.12 6.70 -31.23
N ILE A 55 -20.11 7.33 -30.60
CA ILE A 55 -19.22 6.63 -29.68
C ILE A 55 -19.98 6.16 -28.43
N ARG A 56 -20.85 7.00 -27.83
CA ARG A 56 -21.67 6.61 -26.66
C ARG A 56 -22.56 5.41 -26.98
N HIS A 57 -23.15 5.39 -28.17
CA HIS A 57 -23.92 4.26 -28.66
C HIS A 57 -23.06 2.99 -28.79
N GLN A 58 -21.88 3.10 -29.40
CA GLN A 58 -20.96 1.97 -29.57
C GLN A 58 -20.49 1.37 -28.25
N ILE A 59 -20.26 2.19 -27.21
CA ILE A 59 -19.83 1.72 -25.88
C ILE A 59 -21.00 1.45 -24.93
N GLY A 60 -22.25 1.56 -25.40
CA GLY A 60 -23.46 1.18 -24.65
C GLY A 60 -23.85 2.14 -23.52
N LEU A 61 -23.45 3.41 -23.58
CA LEU A 61 -23.77 4.40 -22.53
C LEU A 61 -25.18 5.00 -22.63
N ASP A 62 -25.86 4.86 -23.78
CA ASP A 62 -27.15 5.51 -24.05
C ASP A 62 -28.32 4.96 -23.22
N GLY A 63 -28.21 3.73 -22.72
CA GLY A 63 -29.28 3.06 -21.96
C GLY A 63 -29.50 3.62 -20.54
N GLY A 64 -28.72 4.60 -20.11
CA GLY A 64 -28.76 5.15 -18.77
C GLY A 64 -27.99 4.32 -17.73
N PRO A 65 -27.87 4.82 -16.48
CA PRO A 65 -26.97 4.25 -15.47
C PRO A 65 -27.36 2.83 -15.03
N LEU A 66 -28.67 2.56 -14.89
CA LEU A 66 -29.15 1.22 -14.48
C LEU A 66 -28.92 0.17 -15.57
N HIS A 67 -29.01 0.56 -16.86
CA HIS A 67 -28.73 -0.33 -17.97
C HIS A 67 -27.24 -0.70 -18.01
N VAL A 68 -26.36 0.29 -17.88
CA VAL A 68 -24.90 0.09 -17.82
C VAL A 68 -24.53 -0.83 -16.66
N LEU A 69 -25.07 -0.55 -15.47
CA LEU A 69 -24.81 -1.39 -14.29
C LEU A 69 -25.33 -2.82 -14.47
N GLY A 70 -26.55 -2.98 -14.99
CA GLY A 70 -27.15 -4.29 -15.23
C GLY A 70 -26.40 -5.11 -16.27
N GLY A 71 -25.97 -4.48 -17.36
CA GLY A 71 -25.14 -5.10 -18.40
C GLY A 71 -23.78 -5.53 -17.85
N TRP A 72 -23.09 -4.64 -17.14
CA TRP A 72 -21.80 -4.92 -16.52
C TRP A 72 -21.88 -6.06 -15.50
N LEU A 73 -22.84 -6.04 -14.57
CA LEU A 73 -23.05 -7.12 -13.61
C LEU A 73 -23.42 -8.45 -14.32
N GLY A 74 -24.26 -8.38 -15.34
CA GLY A 74 -24.64 -9.55 -16.13
C GLY A 74 -23.48 -10.16 -16.90
N GLY A 75 -22.54 -9.34 -17.40
CA GLY A 75 -21.30 -9.79 -18.01
C GLY A 75 -20.40 -10.49 -16.99
N LEU A 76 -20.17 -9.85 -15.83
CA LEU A 76 -19.29 -10.41 -14.79
C LEU A 76 -19.72 -11.79 -14.31
N VAL A 77 -21.02 -12.03 -14.13
CA VAL A 77 -21.55 -13.34 -13.73
C VAL A 77 -21.29 -14.41 -14.78
N ARG A 78 -21.16 -14.04 -16.06
CA ARG A 78 -20.82 -14.93 -17.18
C ARG A 78 -19.31 -15.05 -17.42
N GLY A 79 -18.48 -14.35 -16.63
CA GLY A 79 -17.04 -14.28 -16.85
C GLY A 79 -16.65 -13.35 -17.99
N ASP A 80 -17.46 -12.34 -18.28
CA ASP A 80 -17.17 -11.29 -19.27
C ASP A 80 -16.98 -9.95 -18.54
N ALA A 81 -15.75 -9.42 -18.57
CA ALA A 81 -15.42 -8.12 -17.99
C ALA A 81 -15.55 -6.96 -18.99
N GLY A 82 -16.07 -7.24 -20.19
CA GLY A 82 -16.17 -6.30 -21.30
C GLY A 82 -14.86 -6.18 -22.08
N GLN A 83 -14.84 -5.17 -22.96
CA GLN A 83 -13.71 -4.85 -23.82
C GLN A 83 -13.12 -3.50 -23.42
N SER A 84 -11.79 -3.39 -23.53
CA SER A 84 -11.06 -2.15 -23.32
C SER A 84 -11.56 -1.10 -24.29
N TRP A 85 -11.90 0.09 -23.79
CA TRP A 85 -12.37 1.15 -24.66
C TRP A 85 -11.25 1.77 -25.49
N ILE A 86 -9.99 1.62 -25.08
CA ILE A 86 -8.84 2.13 -25.81
C ILE A 86 -8.34 1.12 -26.84
N SER A 87 -7.97 -0.07 -26.36
CA SER A 87 -7.35 -1.11 -27.20
C SER A 87 -8.35 -1.96 -27.98
N GLY A 88 -9.62 -2.00 -27.56
CA GLY A 88 -10.65 -2.87 -28.14
C GLY A 88 -10.51 -4.35 -27.76
N GLY A 89 -9.46 -4.74 -27.04
CA GLY A 89 -9.23 -6.13 -26.61
C GLY A 89 -10.06 -6.51 -25.39
N ASP A 90 -10.24 -7.81 -25.19
CA ASP A 90 -10.95 -8.36 -24.03
C ASP A 90 -10.21 -8.04 -22.72
N VAL A 91 -10.95 -7.54 -21.73
CA VAL A 91 -10.36 -7.06 -20.46
C VAL A 91 -9.91 -8.21 -19.57
N LEU A 92 -10.73 -9.26 -19.46
CA LEU A 92 -10.55 -10.29 -18.45
C LEU A 92 -9.19 -11.03 -18.57
N PRO A 93 -8.73 -11.47 -19.76
CA PRO A 93 -7.43 -12.12 -19.90
C PRO A 93 -6.27 -11.23 -19.45
N GLY A 94 -6.29 -9.95 -19.84
CA GLY A 94 -5.27 -8.98 -19.44
C GLY A 94 -5.23 -8.75 -17.93
N VAL A 95 -6.40 -8.62 -17.29
CA VAL A 95 -6.49 -8.46 -15.83
C VAL A 95 -6.01 -9.72 -15.10
N LEU A 96 -6.35 -10.92 -15.58
CA LEU A 96 -5.89 -12.17 -14.97
C LEU A 96 -4.38 -12.37 -15.11
N GLN A 97 -3.80 -12.01 -16.26
CA GLN A 97 -2.35 -12.03 -16.45
C GLN A 97 -1.64 -11.06 -15.50
N ALA A 98 -2.17 -9.84 -15.39
CA ALA A 98 -1.65 -8.83 -14.48
C ALA A 98 -1.79 -9.25 -13.01
N LEU A 99 -2.91 -9.89 -12.64
CA LEU A 99 -3.13 -10.47 -11.32
C LEU A 99 -2.07 -11.53 -11.00
N GLY A 100 -1.75 -12.40 -11.96
CA GLY A 100 -0.72 -13.43 -11.81
C GLY A 100 0.66 -12.84 -11.52
N ALA A 101 1.04 -11.78 -12.24
CA ALA A 101 2.31 -11.08 -12.00
C ALA A 101 2.36 -10.44 -10.60
N SER A 102 1.30 -9.73 -10.18
CA SER A 102 1.23 -9.15 -8.84
C SER A 102 1.23 -10.20 -7.75
N LEU A 103 0.51 -11.31 -7.91
CA LEU A 103 0.51 -12.42 -6.95
C LEU A 103 1.89 -13.05 -6.78
N LEU A 104 2.62 -13.25 -7.88
CA LEU A 104 3.99 -13.76 -7.84
C LEU A 104 4.91 -12.79 -7.10
N LEU A 105 4.84 -11.49 -7.42
CA LEU A 105 5.60 -10.46 -6.74
C LEU A 105 5.29 -10.46 -5.23
N MET A 106 4.02 -10.43 -4.85
CA MET A 106 3.57 -10.45 -3.46
C MET A 106 4.06 -11.70 -2.71
N ALA A 107 4.02 -12.88 -3.33
CA ALA A 107 4.50 -14.12 -2.72
C ALA A 107 6.01 -14.05 -2.42
N LEU A 108 6.81 -13.54 -3.35
CA LEU A 108 8.26 -13.37 -3.17
C LEU A 108 8.57 -12.27 -2.16
N SER A 109 7.84 -11.15 -2.16
CA SER A 109 7.97 -10.10 -1.15
C SER A 109 7.63 -10.59 0.25
N LEU A 110 6.61 -11.45 0.40
CA LEU A 110 6.26 -12.06 1.69
C LEU A 110 7.36 -13.03 2.18
N LEU A 111 8.03 -13.75 1.27
CA LEU A 111 9.19 -14.56 1.61
C LEU A 111 10.34 -13.70 2.14
N VAL A 112 10.67 -12.61 1.43
CA VAL A 112 11.69 -11.64 1.88
C VAL A 112 11.27 -11.03 3.22
N ALA A 113 10.00 -10.69 3.40
CA ALA A 113 9.49 -10.14 4.65
C ALA A 113 9.62 -11.13 5.81
N ALA A 114 9.33 -12.41 5.60
CA ALA A 114 9.49 -13.46 6.60
C ALA A 114 10.97 -13.66 6.99
N VAL A 115 11.89 -13.66 6.02
CA VAL A 115 13.33 -13.75 6.27
C VAL A 115 13.80 -12.53 7.07
N THR A 116 13.41 -11.33 6.65
CA THR A 116 13.77 -10.07 7.32
C THR A 116 13.22 -10.04 8.75
N ALA A 117 11.96 -10.43 8.96
CA ALA A 117 11.37 -10.53 10.28
C ALA A 117 12.13 -11.51 11.18
N GLY A 118 12.53 -12.66 10.63
CA GLY A 118 13.37 -13.64 11.33
C GLY A 118 14.72 -13.07 11.74
N LEU A 119 15.36 -12.27 10.89
CA LEU A 119 16.62 -11.59 11.19
C LEU A 119 16.45 -10.52 12.29
N VAL A 120 15.39 -9.72 12.23
CA VAL A 120 15.08 -8.72 13.28
C VAL A 120 14.89 -9.42 14.64
N CYS A 121 14.13 -10.51 14.69
CA CYS A 121 13.85 -11.23 15.92
C CYS A 121 14.97 -12.19 16.36
N ALA A 122 16.02 -12.40 15.55
CA ALA A 122 17.01 -13.46 15.78
C ALA A 122 17.67 -13.37 17.15
N ARG A 123 18.00 -12.14 17.60
CA ARG A 123 18.60 -11.89 18.92
C ARG A 123 17.64 -12.28 20.04
N THR A 124 16.40 -11.80 19.99
CA THR A 124 15.37 -12.04 21.01
C THR A 124 15.00 -13.51 21.08
N LEU A 125 14.86 -14.18 19.94
CA LEU A 125 14.65 -15.63 19.87
C LEU A 125 15.81 -16.39 20.52
N ARG A 126 17.06 -16.03 20.21
CA ARG A 126 18.24 -16.71 20.76
C ARG A 126 18.39 -16.52 22.27
N LEU A 127 18.20 -15.29 22.76
CA LEU A 127 18.34 -14.96 24.18
C LEU A 127 17.15 -15.48 25.00
N GLY A 128 15.92 -15.32 24.50
CA GLY A 128 14.71 -15.83 25.12
C GLY A 128 14.69 -17.35 25.23
N ALA A 129 15.10 -18.05 24.17
CA ALA A 129 15.26 -19.51 24.17
C ALA A 129 16.25 -20.04 25.21
N ARG A 130 17.24 -19.22 25.59
CA ARG A 130 18.25 -19.55 26.61
C ARG A 130 17.91 -18.98 27.99
N ARG A 131 16.74 -18.34 28.14
CA ARG A 131 16.32 -17.65 29.37
C ARG A 131 17.33 -16.58 29.82
N ARG A 132 18.00 -15.94 28.85
CA ARG A 132 18.97 -14.84 29.04
C ARG A 132 18.47 -13.52 28.45
N LEU A 133 17.16 -13.42 28.21
CA LEU A 133 16.57 -12.18 27.75
C LEU A 133 16.51 -11.22 28.94
N ASP A 134 17.27 -10.14 28.87
CA ASP A 134 17.28 -9.10 29.89
C ASP A 134 16.09 -8.15 29.67
N GLU A 135 15.64 -7.46 30.73
CA GLU A 135 14.47 -6.56 30.63
C GLU A 135 14.76 -5.28 29.82
N ARG A 136 16.04 -4.94 29.65
CA ARG A 136 16.48 -3.79 28.85
C ARG A 136 16.42 -4.13 27.36
N ARG A 137 15.41 -3.60 26.66
CA ARG A 137 15.30 -3.62 25.21
C ARG A 137 16.48 -2.88 24.58
N VAL A 138 17.46 -3.62 24.08
CA VAL A 138 18.57 -3.09 23.27
C VAL A 138 18.46 -3.72 21.89
N GLY A 139 17.59 -3.17 21.06
CA GLY A 139 17.36 -3.66 19.70
C GLY A 139 16.13 -2.97 19.12
N GLY A 140 16.26 -2.40 17.92
CA GLY A 140 15.12 -1.79 17.25
C GLY A 140 15.45 -0.61 16.34
N ALA A 141 16.60 0.05 16.50
CA ALA A 141 16.94 1.22 15.69
C ALA A 141 17.11 0.87 14.21
N GLY A 142 17.89 -0.18 13.88
CA GLY A 142 18.08 -0.62 12.49
C GLY A 142 16.79 -1.11 11.82
N SER A 143 15.96 -1.86 12.55
CA SER A 143 14.64 -2.28 12.05
C SER A 143 13.67 -1.10 11.92
N ALA A 144 13.78 -0.08 12.77
CA ALA A 144 12.96 1.12 12.66
C ALA A 144 13.33 1.93 11.41
N VAL A 145 14.62 2.02 11.08
CA VAL A 145 15.07 2.65 9.82
C VAL A 145 14.47 1.90 8.63
N LEU A 146 14.68 0.57 8.54
CA LEU A 146 14.13 -0.23 7.44
C LEU A 146 12.60 -0.14 7.33
N ALA A 147 11.90 -0.18 8.46
CA ALA A 147 10.45 -0.04 8.53
C ALA A 147 9.93 1.35 8.14
N SER A 148 10.79 2.38 8.19
CA SER A 148 10.42 3.76 7.84
C SER A 148 10.71 4.14 6.39
N LEU A 149 11.40 3.27 5.65
CA LEU A 149 11.70 3.51 4.24
C LEU A 149 10.44 3.31 3.38
N PRO A 150 10.04 4.32 2.58
CA PRO A 150 8.98 4.14 1.60
C PRO A 150 9.36 3.10 0.55
N GLU A 151 8.43 2.21 0.16
CA GLU A 151 8.70 1.10 -0.75
C GLU A 151 9.17 1.59 -2.13
N PHE A 152 8.56 2.68 -2.64
CA PHE A 152 8.97 3.29 -3.92
C PHE A 152 10.41 3.83 -3.88
N LEU A 153 10.84 4.35 -2.72
CA LEU A 153 12.19 4.86 -2.54
C LEU A 153 13.18 3.70 -2.56
N VAL A 154 12.88 2.62 -1.81
CA VAL A 154 13.70 1.40 -1.82
C VAL A 154 13.78 0.83 -3.24
N ALA A 155 12.65 0.78 -3.97
CA ALA A 155 12.62 0.34 -5.36
C ALA A 155 13.51 1.20 -6.26
N SER A 156 13.38 2.52 -6.18
CA SER A 156 14.16 3.46 -7.01
C SER A 156 15.67 3.35 -6.72
N VAL A 157 16.05 3.24 -5.44
CA VAL A 157 17.45 3.08 -5.03
C VAL A 157 18.00 1.72 -5.48
N LEU A 158 17.25 0.63 -5.31
CA LEU A 158 17.68 -0.69 -5.75
C LEU A 158 17.83 -0.75 -7.28
N ALA A 159 16.85 -0.24 -8.03
CA ALA A 159 16.92 -0.17 -9.49
C ALA A 159 18.14 0.64 -9.95
N THR A 160 18.39 1.80 -9.33
CA THR A 160 19.49 2.68 -9.73
C THR A 160 20.85 2.14 -9.32
N VAL A 161 21.03 1.78 -8.05
CA VAL A 161 22.34 1.40 -7.51
C VAL A 161 22.68 -0.04 -7.88
N VAL A 162 21.80 -1.00 -7.57
CA VAL A 162 22.07 -2.42 -7.82
C VAL A 162 21.85 -2.77 -9.28
N GLY A 163 20.81 -2.19 -9.89
CA GLY A 163 20.45 -2.47 -11.27
C GLY A 163 21.31 -1.76 -12.30
N VAL A 164 21.42 -0.44 -12.22
CA VAL A 164 22.10 0.38 -13.24
C VAL A 164 23.59 0.57 -12.92
N GLN A 165 23.95 1.03 -11.72
CA GLN A 165 25.34 1.38 -11.40
C GLN A 165 26.23 0.13 -11.22
N LEU A 166 25.75 -0.86 -10.47
CA LEU A 166 26.50 -2.09 -10.21
C LEU A 166 26.30 -3.16 -11.31
N GLY A 167 25.17 -3.11 -12.03
CA GLY A 167 24.86 -4.08 -13.08
C GLY A 167 24.68 -5.52 -12.59
N TRP A 168 24.38 -5.73 -11.30
CA TRP A 168 24.30 -7.08 -10.72
C TRP A 168 23.00 -7.81 -11.07
N LEU A 169 21.91 -7.06 -11.18
CA LEU A 169 20.56 -7.56 -11.43
C LEU A 169 19.86 -6.62 -12.42
N PRO A 170 18.86 -7.09 -13.18
CA PRO A 170 18.16 -6.21 -14.12
C PRO A 170 17.34 -5.14 -13.38
N ALA A 171 17.42 -3.90 -13.86
CA ALA A 171 16.71 -2.76 -13.27
C ALA A 171 15.24 -2.64 -13.72
N LEU A 172 14.88 -3.18 -14.90
CA LEU A 172 13.57 -3.04 -15.53
C LEU A 172 13.15 -4.33 -16.26
N GLY A 173 11.85 -4.56 -16.34
CA GLY A 173 11.22 -5.64 -17.12
C GLY A 173 10.74 -6.82 -16.28
N TRP A 174 10.14 -7.82 -16.94
CA TRP A 174 9.51 -8.97 -16.29
C TRP A 174 9.61 -10.27 -17.11
N TYR A 175 10.83 -10.75 -17.34
CA TYR A 175 11.11 -11.84 -18.29
C TYR A 175 11.64 -13.14 -17.62
N GLY A 176 11.68 -13.21 -16.29
CA GLY A 176 12.18 -14.39 -15.57
C GLY A 176 12.51 -14.11 -14.11
N PHE A 177 13.06 -15.10 -13.42
CA PHE A 177 13.28 -15.04 -11.97
C PHE A 177 14.21 -13.90 -11.51
N GLN A 178 15.26 -13.57 -12.28
CA GLN A 178 16.21 -12.51 -11.90
C GLN A 178 15.56 -11.11 -11.81
N TRP A 179 14.50 -10.84 -12.59
CA TRP A 179 13.73 -9.59 -12.53
C TRP A 179 12.84 -9.49 -11.30
N THR A 180 12.61 -10.59 -10.60
CA THR A 180 11.75 -10.61 -9.41
C THR A 180 12.49 -10.22 -8.13
N VAL A 181 13.82 -10.30 -8.13
CA VAL A 181 14.65 -10.14 -6.91
C VAL A 181 14.60 -8.72 -6.36
N LEU A 182 14.92 -7.71 -7.17
CA LEU A 182 14.93 -6.31 -6.71
C LEU A 182 13.53 -5.81 -6.31
N PRO A 183 12.45 -6.07 -7.08
CA PRO A 183 11.09 -5.74 -6.66
C PRO A 183 10.67 -6.43 -5.35
N ALA A 184 11.00 -7.72 -5.20
CA ALA A 184 10.68 -8.47 -3.99
C ALA A 184 11.41 -7.91 -2.76
N LEU A 185 12.66 -7.51 -2.92
CA LEU A 185 13.44 -6.83 -1.87
C LEU A 185 12.83 -5.46 -1.52
N ALA A 186 12.45 -4.68 -2.53
CA ALA A 186 11.89 -3.34 -2.34
C ALA A 186 10.63 -3.34 -1.47
N LEU A 187 9.72 -4.29 -1.71
CA LEU A 187 8.49 -4.46 -0.92
C LEU A 187 8.72 -5.25 0.39
N GLY A 188 9.56 -6.29 0.34
CA GLY A 188 9.70 -7.24 1.43
C GLY A 188 10.54 -6.73 2.60
N LEU A 189 11.56 -5.89 2.35
CA LEU A 189 12.44 -5.39 3.42
C LEU A 189 11.69 -4.48 4.41
N PRO A 190 10.94 -3.43 3.99
CA PRO A 190 10.19 -2.60 4.94
C PRO A 190 9.09 -3.40 5.65
N ALA A 191 8.32 -4.20 4.90
CA ALA A 191 7.25 -5.03 5.46
C ALA A 191 7.78 -6.02 6.51
N GLY A 192 8.89 -6.70 6.21
CA GLY A 192 9.53 -7.63 7.11
C GLY A 192 10.14 -6.97 8.34
N ALA A 193 10.67 -5.75 8.21
CA ALA A 193 11.15 -4.98 9.36
C ALA A 193 10.01 -4.61 10.32
N VAL A 194 8.85 -4.23 9.80
CA VAL A 194 7.66 -3.94 10.62
C VAL A 194 7.14 -5.20 11.30
N LEU A 195 6.94 -6.29 10.55
CA LEU A 195 6.47 -7.58 11.09
C LEU A 195 7.44 -8.16 12.11
N GLY A 196 8.74 -8.07 11.82
CA GLY A 196 9.81 -8.43 12.74
C GLY A 196 9.72 -7.64 14.03
N ARG A 197 9.53 -6.32 13.97
CA ARG A 197 9.40 -5.49 15.18
C ARG A 197 8.17 -5.86 16.01
N LEU A 198 7.03 -6.09 15.37
CA LEU A 198 5.80 -6.52 16.05
C LEU A 198 5.99 -7.89 16.72
N LEU A 199 6.65 -8.83 16.04
CA LEU A 199 6.99 -10.12 16.64
C LEU A 199 7.97 -9.96 17.81
N ASP A 200 9.00 -9.13 17.63
CA ASP A 200 10.02 -8.85 18.64
C ASP A 200 9.42 -8.20 19.90
N ASP A 201 8.38 -7.39 19.73
CA ASP A 201 7.63 -6.78 20.84
C ASP A 201 6.81 -7.80 21.65
N LEU A 202 6.32 -8.86 21.00
CA LEU A 202 5.50 -9.90 21.62
C LEU A 202 6.32 -11.04 22.25
N LEU A 203 7.48 -11.35 21.68
CA LEU A 203 8.32 -12.46 22.10
C LEU A 203 8.74 -12.43 23.59
N PRO A 204 9.15 -11.29 24.19
CA PRO A 204 9.48 -11.21 25.61
C PRO A 204 8.31 -11.63 26.50
N GLY A 205 7.09 -11.20 26.16
CA GLY A 205 5.87 -11.61 26.85
C GLY A 205 5.64 -13.11 26.75
N ALA A 206 5.81 -13.69 25.56
CA ALA A 206 5.64 -15.12 25.33
C ALA A 206 6.66 -15.97 26.10
N PHE A 207 7.94 -15.57 26.12
CA PHE A 207 8.96 -16.25 26.92
C PHE A 207 8.76 -16.07 28.43
N GLY A 208 8.03 -15.04 28.86
CA GLY A 208 7.67 -14.79 30.25
C GLY A 208 6.52 -15.65 30.78
N GLU A 209 5.79 -16.38 29.93
CA GLU A 209 4.66 -17.20 30.36
C GLU A 209 5.11 -18.48 31.12
N PRO A 210 4.27 -19.05 32.01
CA PRO A 210 4.63 -20.23 32.82
C PRO A 210 5.03 -21.46 32.01
N TRP A 211 4.45 -21.65 30.81
CA TRP A 211 4.79 -22.78 29.93
C TRP A 211 6.26 -22.77 29.50
N ALA A 212 6.87 -21.58 29.34
CA ALA A 212 8.26 -21.47 28.90
C ALA A 212 9.22 -21.92 30.00
N LEU A 213 8.89 -21.64 31.27
CA LEU A 213 9.62 -22.13 32.43
C LEU A 213 9.47 -23.65 32.56
N ALA A 214 8.24 -24.16 32.47
CA ALA A 214 7.98 -25.60 32.54
C ALA A 214 8.67 -26.37 31.40
N ALA A 215 8.67 -25.83 30.19
CA ALA A 215 9.36 -26.40 29.02
C ALA A 215 10.88 -26.49 29.25
N ALA A 216 11.49 -25.43 29.79
CA ALA A 216 12.92 -25.43 30.12
C ALA A 216 13.25 -26.41 31.25
N ALA A 217 12.43 -26.48 32.30
CA ALA A 217 12.60 -27.43 33.41
C ALA A 217 12.51 -28.90 32.96
N ARG A 218 11.72 -29.17 31.90
CA ARG A 218 11.63 -30.49 31.25
C ARG A 218 12.79 -30.79 30.29
N GLY A 219 13.78 -29.89 30.14
CA GLY A 219 14.94 -30.10 29.29
C GLY A 219 14.68 -29.91 27.78
N LEU A 220 13.58 -29.25 27.38
CA LEU A 220 13.33 -28.98 25.97
C LEU A 220 14.41 -28.05 25.37
N THR A 221 14.80 -28.34 24.13
CA THR A 221 15.82 -27.53 23.44
C THR A 221 15.34 -26.10 23.22
N GLY A 222 16.27 -25.14 23.27
CA GLY A 222 15.95 -23.73 23.02
C GLY A 222 15.28 -23.48 21.65
N ARG A 223 15.59 -24.29 20.62
CA ARG A 223 14.91 -24.23 19.32
C ARG A 223 13.42 -24.59 19.43
N SER A 224 13.08 -25.61 20.23
CA SER A 224 11.69 -26.00 20.49
C SER A 224 10.95 -24.89 21.25
N ILE A 225 11.58 -24.33 22.28
CA ILE A 225 10.99 -23.23 23.07
C ILE A 225 10.78 -21.99 22.18
N ALA A 226 11.75 -21.63 21.34
CA ALA A 226 11.63 -20.52 20.39
C ALA A 226 10.49 -20.74 19.38
N ARG A 227 10.39 -21.94 18.79
CA ARG A 227 9.30 -22.29 17.87
C ARG A 227 7.93 -22.15 18.55
N GLN A 228 7.82 -22.59 19.80
CA GLN A 228 6.58 -22.48 20.57
C GLN A 228 6.25 -21.03 20.92
N ALA A 229 7.25 -20.20 21.25
CA ALA A 229 7.07 -18.76 21.46
C ALA A 229 6.58 -18.06 20.19
N VAL A 230 7.18 -18.35 19.02
CA VAL A 230 6.70 -17.81 17.74
C VAL A 230 5.27 -18.25 17.48
N ARG A 231 4.96 -19.55 17.61
CA ARG A 231 3.60 -20.09 17.43
C ARG A 231 2.58 -19.41 18.35
N ARG A 232 2.99 -19.04 19.57
CA ARG A 232 2.17 -18.30 20.55
C ARG A 232 1.89 -16.86 20.13
N CYS A 233 2.82 -16.23 19.40
CA CYS A 233 2.70 -14.84 18.91
C CYS A 233 1.97 -14.73 17.57
N VAL A 234 2.09 -15.73 16.67
CA VAL A 234 1.54 -15.68 15.29
C VAL A 234 0.05 -15.30 15.24
N PRO A 235 -0.85 -15.83 16.09
CA PRO A 235 -2.26 -15.43 16.05
C PRO A 235 -2.50 -13.93 16.28
N ALA A 236 -1.66 -13.26 17.09
CA ALA A 236 -1.75 -11.83 17.31
C ALA A 236 -1.19 -11.00 16.14
N LEU A 237 -0.31 -11.60 15.32
CA LEU A 237 0.28 -10.95 14.15
C LEU A 237 -0.58 -11.10 12.90
N LEU A 238 -1.36 -12.19 12.78
CA LEU A 238 -2.16 -12.48 11.59
C LEU A 238 -3.16 -11.38 11.19
N PRO A 239 -3.90 -10.74 12.12
CA PRO A 239 -4.75 -9.61 11.76
C PRO A 239 -3.97 -8.46 11.12
N ASN A 240 -2.76 -8.17 11.64
CA ASN A 240 -1.89 -7.14 11.09
C ASN A 240 -1.37 -7.53 9.71
N LEU A 241 -1.03 -8.81 9.49
CA LEU A 241 -0.65 -9.32 8.16
C LEU A 241 -1.73 -9.07 7.11
N GLY A 242 -3.02 -9.19 7.47
CA GLY A 242 -4.12 -8.86 6.56
C GLY A 242 -4.08 -7.40 6.11
N LEU A 243 -3.86 -6.47 7.06
CA LEU A 243 -3.71 -5.04 6.77
C LEU A 243 -2.45 -4.76 5.94
N PHE A 244 -1.34 -5.47 6.19
CA PHE A 244 -0.13 -5.34 5.37
C PHE A 244 -0.33 -5.82 3.94
N VAL A 245 -1.06 -6.91 3.71
CA VAL A 245 -1.35 -7.36 2.33
C VAL A 245 -2.19 -6.31 1.58
N VAL A 246 -3.13 -5.68 2.27
CA VAL A 246 -3.90 -4.54 1.75
C VAL A 246 -3.00 -3.34 1.45
N GLY A 247 -2.09 -2.98 2.35
CA GLY A 247 -1.12 -1.89 2.14
C GLY A 247 -0.10 -2.19 1.03
N LEU A 248 0.37 -3.44 0.94
CA LEU A 248 1.28 -3.93 -0.10
C LEU A 248 0.66 -3.79 -1.49
N THR A 249 -0.67 -3.86 -1.61
CA THR A 249 -1.35 -3.61 -2.88
C THR A 249 -1.06 -2.19 -3.39
N GLY A 250 -1.04 -1.20 -2.48
CA GLY A 250 -0.70 0.19 -2.82
C GLY A 250 0.79 0.39 -3.10
N GLY A 251 1.65 -0.13 -2.22
CA GLY A 251 3.11 -0.07 -2.41
C GLY A 251 3.55 -0.80 -3.68
N ALA A 252 2.91 -1.92 -4.01
CA ALA A 252 3.18 -2.70 -5.21
C ALA A 252 2.90 -1.90 -6.48
N VAL A 253 1.90 -1.01 -6.52
CA VAL A 253 1.67 -0.17 -7.72
C VAL A 253 2.90 0.66 -8.04
N ALA A 254 3.49 1.31 -7.04
CA ALA A 254 4.70 2.12 -7.25
C ALA A 254 5.90 1.24 -7.65
N VAL A 255 6.07 0.08 -7.01
CA VAL A 255 7.15 -0.86 -7.36
C VAL A 255 6.97 -1.43 -8.77
N GLU A 256 5.75 -1.76 -9.17
CA GLU A 256 5.42 -2.22 -10.52
C GLU A 256 5.70 -1.16 -11.58
N GLN A 257 5.46 0.13 -11.27
CA GLN A 257 5.82 1.24 -12.15
C GLN A 257 7.34 1.40 -12.26
N VAL A 258 8.06 1.40 -11.12
CA VAL A 258 9.52 1.60 -11.11
C VAL A 258 10.26 0.51 -11.88
N PHE A 259 9.83 -0.76 -11.73
CA PHE A 259 10.51 -1.91 -12.35
C PHE A 259 9.90 -2.34 -13.69
N ASP A 260 8.94 -1.58 -14.24
CA ASP A 260 8.24 -1.91 -15.49
C ASP A 260 7.56 -3.30 -15.46
N ILE A 261 6.93 -3.66 -14.33
CA ILE A 261 6.25 -4.93 -14.14
C ILE A 261 4.82 -4.82 -14.71
N PRO A 262 4.35 -5.77 -15.54
CA PRO A 262 2.98 -5.82 -16.05
C PRO A 262 2.01 -6.33 -14.97
N GLY A 263 2.06 -5.72 -13.79
CA GLY A 263 1.23 -6.07 -12.65
C GLY A 263 -0.12 -5.36 -12.67
N LEU A 264 -1.03 -5.85 -11.84
CA LEU A 264 -2.40 -5.39 -11.78
C LEU A 264 -2.50 -3.96 -11.25
N GLY A 265 -1.66 -3.60 -10.28
CA GLY A 265 -1.60 -2.25 -9.72
C GLY A 265 -1.29 -1.22 -10.79
N ARG A 266 -0.20 -1.43 -11.53
CA ARG A 266 0.19 -0.59 -12.66
C ARG A 266 -0.88 -0.56 -13.75
N THR A 267 -1.40 -1.72 -14.15
CA THR A 267 -2.42 -1.81 -15.22
C THR A 267 -3.66 -0.99 -14.86
N THR A 268 -4.12 -1.09 -13.62
CA THR A 268 -5.28 -0.34 -13.12
C THR A 268 -4.99 1.16 -13.01
N LEU A 269 -3.78 1.54 -12.59
CA LEU A 269 -3.36 2.95 -12.58
C LEU A 269 -3.31 3.54 -13.99
N GLN A 270 -2.74 2.82 -14.95
CA GLN A 270 -2.69 3.25 -16.35
C GLN A 270 -4.10 3.37 -16.94
N ALA A 271 -5.00 2.43 -16.64
CA ALA A 271 -6.40 2.51 -17.04
C ALA A 271 -7.12 3.71 -16.42
N ALA A 272 -6.86 4.04 -15.15
CA ALA A 272 -7.41 5.24 -14.50
C ALA A 272 -6.93 6.52 -15.18
N LEU A 273 -5.63 6.62 -15.46
CA LEU A 273 -5.04 7.79 -16.12
C LEU A 273 -5.51 7.93 -17.58
N ALA A 274 -5.62 6.82 -18.30
CA ALA A 274 -6.06 6.79 -19.69
C ALA A 274 -7.60 6.82 -19.85
N GLN A 275 -8.35 6.74 -18.74
CA GLN A 275 -9.81 6.68 -18.69
C GLN A 275 -10.39 5.45 -19.43
N ASP A 276 -9.66 4.33 -19.40
CA ASP A 276 -10.14 3.03 -19.87
C ASP A 276 -11.00 2.37 -18.76
N LEU A 277 -12.27 2.77 -18.68
CA LEU A 277 -13.12 2.41 -17.54
C LEU A 277 -13.38 0.91 -17.40
N PRO A 278 -13.60 0.11 -18.47
CA PRO A 278 -13.75 -1.34 -18.32
C PRO A 278 -12.54 -2.01 -17.66
N VAL A 279 -11.33 -1.64 -18.09
CA VAL A 279 -10.08 -2.17 -17.50
C VAL A 279 -9.94 -1.70 -16.05
N LEU A 280 -10.22 -0.43 -15.77
CA LEU A 280 -10.19 0.12 -14.42
C LEU A 280 -11.20 -0.59 -13.50
N GLN A 281 -12.43 -0.82 -13.96
CA GLN A 281 -13.49 -1.50 -13.22
C GLN A 281 -13.08 -2.91 -12.84
N ALA A 282 -12.61 -3.69 -13.81
CA ALA A 282 -12.17 -5.06 -13.60
C ALA A 282 -10.93 -5.13 -12.69
N GLY A 283 -9.94 -4.26 -12.90
CA GLY A 283 -8.74 -4.15 -12.06
C GLY A 283 -9.07 -3.76 -10.61
N THR A 284 -9.92 -2.75 -10.42
CA THR A 284 -10.39 -2.33 -9.09
C THR A 284 -11.14 -3.46 -8.39
N LEU A 285 -12.04 -4.14 -9.09
CA LEU A 285 -12.78 -5.29 -8.52
C LEU A 285 -11.84 -6.43 -8.12
N ALA A 286 -10.84 -6.73 -8.95
CA ALA A 286 -9.84 -7.75 -8.65
C ALA A 286 -8.99 -7.40 -7.41
N LEU A 287 -8.63 -6.13 -7.24
CA LEU A 287 -7.95 -5.64 -6.04
C LEU A 287 -8.81 -5.72 -4.78
N VAL A 288 -10.09 -5.34 -4.86
CA VAL A 288 -11.05 -5.50 -3.75
C VAL A 288 -11.15 -6.97 -3.36
N LEU A 289 -11.28 -7.87 -4.34
CA LEU A 289 -11.38 -9.30 -4.11
C LEU A 289 -10.11 -9.85 -3.48
N LEU A 290 -8.93 -9.46 -3.98
CA LEU A 290 -7.64 -9.85 -3.44
C LEU A 290 -7.50 -9.43 -1.97
N ALA A 291 -7.82 -8.17 -1.64
CA ALA A 291 -7.80 -7.64 -0.29
C ALA A 291 -8.76 -8.39 0.64
N ALA A 292 -9.99 -8.66 0.18
CA ALA A 292 -11.00 -9.39 0.93
C ALA A 292 -10.59 -10.84 1.19
N LEU A 293 -10.06 -11.54 0.18
CA LEU A 293 -9.56 -12.91 0.29
C LEU A 293 -8.36 -12.99 1.23
N ALA A 294 -7.40 -12.09 1.11
CA ALA A 294 -6.23 -12.03 2.00
C ALA A 294 -6.65 -11.81 3.46
N THR A 295 -7.55 -10.86 3.71
CA THR A 295 -8.07 -10.58 5.05
C THR A 295 -8.90 -11.75 5.59
N GLY A 296 -9.68 -12.42 4.74
CA GLY A 296 -10.42 -13.62 5.08
C GLY A 296 -9.49 -14.78 5.48
N ALA A 297 -8.44 -15.01 4.68
CA ALA A 297 -7.45 -16.04 4.90
C ALA A 297 -6.68 -15.84 6.21
N THR A 298 -6.23 -14.61 6.50
CA THR A 298 -5.50 -14.33 7.76
C THR A 298 -6.39 -14.50 8.98
N ARG A 299 -7.66 -14.08 8.91
CA ARG A 299 -8.64 -14.31 9.98
C ARG A 299 -8.95 -15.78 10.18
N LEU A 300 -9.09 -16.56 9.10
CA LEU A 300 -9.31 -17.99 9.18
C LEU A 300 -8.09 -18.70 9.80
N ALA A 301 -6.88 -18.37 9.35
CA ALA A 301 -5.64 -18.90 9.90
C ALA A 301 -5.52 -18.58 11.40
N ALA A 302 -5.87 -17.36 11.84
CA ALA A 302 -5.82 -16.98 13.24
C ALA A 302 -6.78 -17.81 14.09
N ARG A 303 -8.01 -18.06 13.59
CA ARG A 303 -8.99 -18.93 14.25
C ARG A 303 -8.54 -20.39 14.31
N LEU A 304 -7.97 -20.92 13.23
CA LEU A 304 -7.46 -22.29 13.20
C LEU A 304 -6.30 -22.49 14.19
N LEU A 305 -5.43 -21.48 14.35
CA LEU A 305 -4.30 -21.55 15.29
C LEU A 305 -4.71 -21.38 16.76
N THR A 306 -5.74 -20.58 17.04
CA THR A 306 -6.26 -20.37 18.42
C THR A 306 -7.24 -21.45 18.84
N GLY A 307 -7.89 -22.12 17.89
CA GLY A 307 -8.90 -23.14 18.14
C GLY A 307 -10.27 -22.53 18.47
N PRO A 308 -11.36 -23.34 18.36
CA PRO A 308 -12.73 -22.84 18.48
C PRO A 308 -13.13 -22.40 19.90
N ALA A 309 -12.38 -22.85 20.92
CA ALA A 309 -12.68 -22.60 22.33
C ALA A 309 -12.16 -21.24 22.85
N LEU A 310 -11.13 -20.67 22.20
CA LEU A 310 -10.51 -19.42 22.62
C LEU A 310 -11.08 -18.26 21.80
N ARG A 311 -11.64 -17.25 22.48
CA ARG A 311 -12.10 -15.98 21.88
C ARG A 311 -11.01 -14.91 22.03
N ASP A 312 -11.14 -13.80 21.31
CA ASP A 312 -10.18 -12.67 21.21
C ASP A 312 -9.79 -11.96 22.54
N GLY A 313 -10.11 -12.53 23.70
CA GLY A 313 -9.66 -12.06 25.03
C GLY A 313 -9.32 -13.18 26.01
N ALA A 314 -9.28 -14.43 25.57
CA ALA A 314 -8.98 -15.59 26.45
C ALA A 314 -7.47 -15.82 26.66
N LEU A 315 -6.62 -15.14 25.89
CA LEU A 315 -5.17 -15.23 25.98
C LEU A 315 -4.61 -14.03 26.76
N SER A 316 -3.63 -14.28 27.63
CA SER A 316 -2.85 -13.23 28.29
C SER A 316 -2.28 -12.25 27.25
N SER A 317 -2.42 -10.96 27.54
CA SER A 317 -1.77 -9.91 26.76
C SER A 317 -0.26 -10.06 26.88
N LEU A 318 0.40 -10.32 25.74
CA LEU A 318 1.84 -10.43 25.67
C LEU A 318 2.53 -9.06 25.77
N HIS A 319 1.77 -7.98 25.55
CA HIS A 319 2.27 -6.61 25.64
C HIS A 319 2.41 -6.19 27.10
N ARG A 320 3.64 -5.87 27.51
CA ARG A 320 3.88 -5.13 28.75
C ARG A 320 4.00 -3.65 28.40
N PRO A 321 3.14 -2.76 28.93
CA PRO A 321 3.29 -1.34 28.72
C PRO A 321 4.63 -0.89 29.30
N ALA A 322 5.50 -0.35 28.46
CA ALA A 322 6.72 0.32 28.89
C ALA A 322 6.44 1.81 29.02
N ALA A 323 6.96 2.45 30.07
CA ALA A 323 6.90 3.90 30.18
C ALA A 323 7.62 4.54 28.98
N PRO A 324 7.06 5.61 28.37
CA PRO A 324 7.74 6.32 27.30
C PRO A 324 9.06 6.88 27.85
N ALA A 325 10.17 6.37 27.35
CA ALA A 325 11.48 6.93 27.67
C ALA A 325 11.59 8.31 27.02
N ARG A 326 12.04 9.33 27.76
CA ARG A 326 12.42 10.60 27.15
C ARG A 326 13.58 10.34 26.19
N SER A 327 13.32 10.50 24.90
CA SER A 327 14.31 10.24 23.85
C SER A 327 14.60 11.53 23.09
N LEU A 328 15.87 11.93 23.04
CA LEU A 328 16.37 13.03 22.19
C LEU A 328 16.30 12.80 20.66
N PRO A 329 16.39 11.57 20.11
CA PRO A 329 16.47 11.37 18.67
C PRO A 329 15.37 12.02 17.82
N PRO A 330 14.07 12.01 18.20
CA PRO A 330 13.03 12.69 17.42
C PRO A 330 13.28 14.20 17.28
N LEU A 331 13.74 14.85 18.35
CA LEU A 331 14.08 16.28 18.33
C LEU A 331 15.29 16.55 17.45
N LEU A 332 16.30 15.67 17.49
CA LEU A 332 17.46 15.75 16.61
C LEU A 332 17.06 15.61 15.14
N TYR A 333 16.24 14.61 14.79
CA TYR A 333 15.77 14.42 13.42
C TYR A 333 14.92 15.59 12.93
N ALA A 334 14.05 16.14 13.79
CA ALA A 334 13.28 17.34 13.47
C ALA A 334 14.18 18.56 13.24
N ALA A 335 15.21 18.75 14.05
CA ALA A 335 16.18 19.83 13.87
C ALA A 335 16.98 19.69 12.56
N VAL A 336 17.41 18.47 12.21
CA VAL A 336 18.09 18.19 10.94
C VAL A 336 17.16 18.49 9.76
N LEU A 337 15.90 18.04 9.81
CA LEU A 337 14.92 18.32 8.76
C LEU A 337 14.68 19.82 8.61
N ALA A 338 14.48 20.54 9.72
CA ALA A 338 14.29 21.99 9.72
C ALA A 338 15.52 22.72 9.15
N ALA A 339 16.73 22.26 9.45
CA ALA A 339 17.95 22.82 8.89
C ALA A 339 18.04 22.61 7.37
N VAL A 340 17.75 21.41 6.88
CA VAL A 340 17.76 21.11 5.43
C VAL A 340 16.71 21.95 4.69
N VAL A 341 15.49 22.04 5.23
CA VAL A 341 14.42 22.87 4.65
C VAL A 341 14.82 24.34 4.66
N GLY A 342 15.27 24.87 5.80
CA GLY A 342 15.69 26.27 5.92
C GLY A 342 16.84 26.65 4.97
N LEU A 343 17.85 25.77 4.83
CA LEU A 343 18.94 25.96 3.88
C LEU A 343 18.48 25.89 2.43
N GLY A 344 17.51 25.03 2.10
CA GLY A 344 16.94 24.94 0.76
C GLY A 344 16.07 26.15 0.40
N LEU A 345 15.29 26.68 1.36
CA LEU A 345 14.44 27.86 1.16
C LEU A 345 15.24 29.15 0.91
N ALA A 346 16.50 29.20 1.34
CA ALA A 346 17.39 30.33 1.06
C ALA A 346 17.92 30.37 -0.39
N ARG A 347 17.61 29.39 -1.22
CA ARG A 347 18.10 29.24 -2.61
C ARG A 347 16.92 29.22 -3.59
N ASP A 348 17.10 29.72 -4.82
CA ASP A 348 16.06 29.67 -5.85
C ASP A 348 15.93 28.25 -6.47
N PRO A 349 14.77 27.58 -6.36
CA PRO A 349 14.58 26.23 -6.90
C PRO A 349 14.38 26.19 -8.43
N LEU A 350 14.09 27.33 -9.07
CA LEU A 350 13.81 27.42 -10.51
C LEU A 350 14.96 28.03 -11.31
N ALA A 351 16.01 28.52 -10.63
CA ALA A 351 17.22 29.02 -11.29
C ALA A 351 17.89 27.91 -12.11
N LEU A 352 18.03 28.14 -13.42
CA LEU A 352 18.60 27.20 -14.38
C LEU A 352 20.03 27.60 -14.72
N ASP A 353 21.00 26.72 -14.45
CA ASP A 353 22.37 26.87 -14.94
C ASP A 353 22.76 25.67 -15.80
N THR A 354 22.59 25.82 -17.12
CA THR A 354 22.88 24.74 -18.07
C THR A 354 24.36 24.35 -18.14
N GLY A 355 25.28 25.17 -17.62
CA GLY A 355 26.71 24.85 -17.53
C GLY A 355 27.05 23.90 -16.36
N GLN A 356 26.10 23.70 -15.45
CA GLN A 356 26.28 22.92 -14.23
C GLN A 356 25.31 21.74 -14.16
N LYS A 357 25.07 21.03 -15.26
CA LYS A 357 24.18 19.85 -15.26
C LYS A 357 24.82 18.66 -14.55
N LEU A 358 24.04 17.94 -13.76
CA LEU A 358 24.43 16.66 -13.12
C LEU A 358 25.75 16.73 -12.32
N ARG A 359 26.01 17.87 -11.65
CA ARG A 359 27.19 18.00 -10.79
C ARG A 359 26.99 17.21 -9.50
N ALA A 360 28.07 16.55 -9.08
CA ALA A 360 28.14 15.92 -7.77
C ALA A 360 28.03 16.96 -6.63
N PRO A 361 27.68 16.53 -5.41
CA PRO A 361 27.69 17.38 -4.22
C PRO A 361 28.96 18.23 -4.06
N SER A 362 28.79 19.53 -3.85
CA SER A 362 29.86 20.51 -3.62
C SER A 362 29.45 21.51 -2.52
N LEU A 363 30.35 22.42 -2.13
CA LEU A 363 29.99 23.46 -1.15
C LEU A 363 28.92 24.43 -1.68
N ASP A 364 28.97 24.74 -2.98
CA ASP A 364 27.99 25.61 -3.64
C ASP A 364 26.65 24.90 -3.82
N HIS A 365 26.70 23.60 -4.16
CA HIS A 365 25.55 22.73 -4.35
C HIS A 365 25.65 21.50 -3.43
N PRO A 366 25.23 21.59 -2.14
CA PRO A 366 25.42 20.52 -1.16
C PRO A 366 24.83 19.17 -1.55
N PHE A 367 23.76 19.16 -2.35
CA PHE A 367 23.15 17.94 -2.89
C PHE A 367 23.47 17.70 -4.38
N GLY A 368 24.28 18.56 -5.00
CA GLY A 368 24.54 18.57 -6.44
C GLY A 368 23.42 19.26 -7.24
N THR A 369 23.45 19.04 -8.55
CA THR A 369 22.50 19.65 -9.50
C THR A 369 21.79 18.62 -10.36
N ASP A 370 20.59 18.94 -10.84
CA ASP A 370 19.82 18.05 -11.71
C ASP A 370 20.20 18.15 -13.20
N ALA A 371 19.49 17.41 -14.05
CA ALA A 371 19.73 17.39 -15.51
C ALA A 371 19.50 18.75 -16.20
N LEU A 372 18.81 19.68 -15.53
CA LEU A 372 18.61 21.05 -16.00
C LEU A 372 19.58 22.05 -15.34
N GLY A 373 20.44 21.56 -14.43
CA GLY A 373 21.41 22.38 -13.71
C GLY A 373 20.81 23.14 -12.53
N ARG A 374 19.65 22.70 -12.00
CA ARG A 374 19.03 23.31 -10.82
C ARG A 374 19.61 22.72 -9.55
N ASP A 375 19.73 23.53 -8.51
CA ASP A 375 20.22 23.11 -7.19
C ASP A 375 19.24 22.12 -6.53
N LEU A 376 19.71 20.92 -6.22
CA LEU A 376 18.88 19.87 -5.63
C LEU A 376 18.45 20.17 -4.19
N LEU A 377 19.26 20.86 -3.39
CA LEU A 377 18.91 21.25 -2.02
C LEU A 377 17.79 22.30 -2.05
N ALA A 378 17.84 23.26 -2.98
CA ALA A 378 16.78 24.24 -3.18
C ALA A 378 15.44 23.56 -3.52
N ARG A 379 15.48 22.61 -4.48
CA ARG A 379 14.29 21.83 -4.88
C ARG A 379 13.74 20.96 -3.76
N VAL A 380 14.60 20.31 -2.99
CA VAL A 380 14.20 19.49 -1.84
C VAL A 380 13.59 20.38 -0.75
N GLY A 381 14.19 21.52 -0.43
CA GLY A 381 13.69 22.43 0.61
C GLY A 381 12.29 22.98 0.30
N HIS A 382 12.09 23.50 -0.91
CA HIS A 382 10.78 24.02 -1.35
C HIS A 382 9.74 22.91 -1.45
N GLY A 383 10.08 21.77 -2.08
CA GLY A 383 9.16 20.64 -2.18
C GLY A 383 8.79 20.05 -0.81
N ALA A 384 9.74 20.02 0.13
CA ALA A 384 9.47 19.58 1.50
C ALA A 384 8.53 20.54 2.23
N LEU A 385 8.68 21.87 2.06
CA LEU A 385 7.76 22.85 2.65
C LEU A 385 6.33 22.65 2.13
N ASP A 386 6.15 22.57 0.81
CA ASP A 386 4.84 22.35 0.18
C ASP A 386 4.19 21.06 0.68
N THR A 387 4.97 19.98 0.75
CA THR A 387 4.51 18.69 1.25
C THR A 387 4.12 18.77 2.73
N LEU A 388 4.92 19.43 3.57
CA LEU A 388 4.65 19.58 5.00
C LEU A 388 3.40 20.43 5.26
N LEU A 389 3.21 21.52 4.52
CA LEU A 389 2.03 22.38 4.64
C LEU A 389 0.76 21.61 4.23
N LEU A 390 0.79 20.96 3.08
CA LEU A 390 -0.33 20.15 2.61
C LEU A 390 -0.66 19.01 3.57
N ALA A 391 0.36 18.25 4.02
CA ALA A 391 0.18 17.16 4.97
C ALA A 391 -0.39 17.65 6.31
N SER A 392 0.08 18.80 6.81
CA SER A 392 -0.44 19.40 8.05
C SER A 392 -1.90 19.83 7.91
N ALA A 393 -2.26 20.45 6.79
CA ALA A 393 -3.64 20.85 6.50
C ALA A 393 -4.58 19.64 6.42
N ILE A 394 -4.19 18.60 5.68
CA ILE A 394 -4.95 17.35 5.57
C ILE A 394 -5.07 16.67 6.95
N THR A 395 -3.98 16.60 7.71
CA THR A 395 -3.98 16.00 9.06
C THR A 395 -4.92 16.75 10.00
N ALA A 396 -4.92 18.09 9.97
CA ALA A 396 -5.82 18.90 10.77
C ALA A 396 -7.30 18.68 10.38
N ALA A 397 -7.59 18.62 9.07
CA ALA A 397 -8.93 18.34 8.58
C ALA A 397 -9.41 16.93 8.96
N ALA A 398 -8.55 15.92 8.79
CA ALA A 398 -8.83 14.53 9.17
C ALA A 398 -9.02 14.38 10.69
N LEU A 399 -8.21 15.09 11.50
CA LEU A 399 -8.35 15.11 12.95
C LEU A 399 -9.71 15.72 13.35
N LEU A 400 -10.08 16.84 12.76
CA LEU A 400 -11.35 17.50 13.03
C LEU A 400 -12.54 16.61 12.64
N ALA A 401 -12.51 16.02 11.44
CA ALA A 401 -13.54 15.07 10.99
C ALA A 401 -13.59 13.83 11.90
N GLY A 402 -12.43 13.29 12.30
CA GLY A 402 -12.32 12.16 13.20
C GLY A 402 -12.89 12.44 14.59
N VAL A 403 -12.63 13.63 15.14
CA VAL A 403 -13.22 14.09 16.40
C VAL A 403 -14.74 14.18 16.27
N LEU A 404 -15.26 14.81 15.21
CA LEU A 404 -16.70 14.94 14.96
C LEU A 404 -17.39 13.58 14.81
N LEU A 405 -16.81 12.66 14.02
CA LEU A 405 -17.31 11.28 13.88
C LEU A 405 -17.23 10.51 15.20
N GLY A 406 -16.20 10.77 16.00
CA GLY A 406 -16.01 10.20 17.33
C GLY A 406 -17.11 10.57 18.33
N LEU A 407 -17.76 11.73 18.15
CA LEU A 407 -18.91 12.15 18.96
C LEU A 407 -20.17 11.30 18.71
N VAL A 408 -20.24 10.55 17.60
CA VAL A 408 -21.39 9.72 17.22
C VAL A 408 -20.99 8.24 17.00
N PRO A 409 -20.46 7.56 18.04
CA PRO A 409 -19.81 6.25 17.92
C PRO A 409 -20.72 5.13 17.39
N ARG A 410 -22.05 5.27 17.57
CA ARG A 410 -23.02 4.28 17.08
C ARG A 410 -23.08 4.21 15.55
N VAL A 411 -22.80 5.32 14.87
CA VAL A 411 -22.82 5.42 13.40
C VAL A 411 -21.40 5.33 12.83
N SER A 412 -20.41 5.94 13.50
CA SER A 412 -19.04 6.01 12.99
C SER A 412 -18.29 4.67 13.08
N ALA A 413 -18.49 3.85 14.13
CA ALA A 413 -17.73 2.62 14.28
C ALA A 413 -17.92 1.61 13.10
N PRO A 414 -19.15 1.30 12.64
CA PRO A 414 -19.34 0.44 11.48
C PRO A 414 -18.81 1.05 10.17
N LEU A 415 -18.81 2.38 10.06
CA LEU A 415 -18.32 3.10 8.88
C LEU A 415 -16.80 3.04 8.81
N VAL A 416 -16.10 3.35 9.92
CA VAL A 416 -14.64 3.28 10.04
C VAL A 416 -14.14 1.86 9.79
N ASP A 417 -14.79 0.84 10.35
CA ASP A 417 -14.44 -0.57 10.11
C ASP A 417 -14.51 -0.96 8.62
N THR A 418 -15.35 -0.28 7.85
CA THR A 418 -15.54 -0.56 6.42
C THR A 418 -14.61 0.25 5.55
N VAL A 419 -14.42 1.54 5.84
CA VAL A 419 -13.46 2.39 5.13
C VAL A 419 -12.04 1.82 5.28
N ASN A 420 -11.67 1.36 6.48
CA ASN A 420 -10.38 0.70 6.71
C ASN A 420 -10.22 -0.65 5.99
N ALA A 421 -11.30 -1.22 5.44
CA ALA A 421 -11.23 -2.43 4.63
C ALA A 421 -10.95 -2.15 3.15
N VAL A 422 -11.10 -0.90 2.69
CA VAL A 422 -10.79 -0.48 1.32
C VAL A 422 -9.31 -0.10 1.25
N PRO A 423 -8.49 -0.76 0.42
CA PRO A 423 -7.12 -0.32 0.19
C PRO A 423 -7.07 1.16 -0.19
N PRO A 424 -6.23 2.00 0.45
CA PRO A 424 -6.14 3.43 0.12
C PRO A 424 -5.84 3.70 -1.34
N VAL A 425 -5.07 2.81 -1.99
CA VAL A 425 -4.79 2.89 -3.42
C VAL A 425 -6.06 2.81 -4.27
N LEU A 426 -7.08 2.06 -3.86
CA LEU A 426 -8.35 2.00 -4.57
C LEU A 426 -9.09 3.32 -4.48
N VAL A 427 -9.12 3.94 -3.30
CA VAL A 427 -9.72 5.27 -3.15
C VAL A 427 -8.99 6.25 -4.05
N ALA A 428 -7.65 6.22 -4.07
CA ALA A 428 -6.86 7.08 -4.95
C ALA A 428 -7.15 6.83 -6.44
N LEU A 429 -7.26 5.57 -6.88
CA LEU A 429 -7.60 5.21 -8.26
C LEU A 429 -9.01 5.66 -8.64
N LEU A 430 -10.00 5.48 -7.76
CA LEU A 430 -11.38 5.90 -7.99
C LEU A 430 -11.50 7.43 -8.02
N VAL A 431 -10.82 8.13 -7.10
CA VAL A 431 -10.75 9.59 -7.11
C VAL A 431 -10.07 10.10 -8.38
N THR A 432 -8.98 9.45 -8.81
CA THR A 432 -8.30 9.79 -10.06
C THR A 432 -9.21 9.57 -11.27
N ALA A 433 -9.97 8.48 -11.28
CA ALA A 433 -10.92 8.21 -12.34
C ALA A 433 -12.01 9.27 -12.40
N VAL A 434 -12.60 9.64 -11.26
CA VAL A 434 -13.71 10.60 -11.18
C VAL A 434 -13.27 12.04 -11.42
N ALA A 435 -12.16 12.46 -10.81
CA ALA A 435 -11.69 13.85 -10.82
C ALA A 435 -10.67 14.16 -11.94
N GLY A 436 -10.10 13.15 -12.58
CA GLY A 436 -9.05 13.30 -13.59
C GLY A 436 -7.65 13.56 -13.01
N SER A 437 -6.65 13.81 -13.86
CA SER A 437 -5.23 13.95 -13.49
C SER A 437 -4.81 15.38 -13.09
N GLY A 438 -5.62 16.06 -12.28
CA GLY A 438 -5.35 17.43 -11.84
C GLY A 438 -4.40 17.52 -10.62
N ALA A 439 -3.83 18.70 -10.39
CA ALA A 439 -2.95 18.96 -9.24
C ALA A 439 -3.65 18.80 -7.87
N ALA A 440 -4.98 18.96 -7.84
CA ALA A 440 -5.79 18.76 -6.63
C ALA A 440 -6.15 17.28 -6.38
N THR A 441 -6.05 16.41 -7.40
CA THR A 441 -6.47 15.01 -7.33
C THR A 441 -5.74 14.23 -6.23
N PRO A 442 -4.41 14.33 -6.06
CA PRO A 442 -3.73 13.66 -4.95
C PRO A 442 -4.22 14.12 -3.58
N ALA A 443 -4.50 15.43 -3.41
CA ALA A 443 -5.02 15.96 -2.14
C ALA A 443 -6.43 15.44 -1.85
N LEU A 444 -7.30 15.37 -2.87
CA LEU A 444 -8.62 14.76 -2.76
C LEU A 444 -8.55 13.27 -2.44
N ALA A 445 -7.60 12.55 -3.06
CA ALA A 445 -7.40 11.12 -2.85
C ALA A 445 -6.93 10.79 -1.42
N VAL A 446 -6.11 11.65 -0.81
CA VAL A 446 -5.66 11.46 0.58
C VAL A 446 -6.71 11.92 1.59
N GLY A 447 -7.54 12.92 1.23
CA GLY A 447 -8.60 13.43 2.10
C GLY A 447 -9.89 12.59 2.11
N ALA A 448 -10.16 11.83 1.04
CA ALA A 448 -11.30 10.91 0.92
C ALA A 448 -11.04 9.59 1.64
#